data_AF-A0A0V0QNW0-F1
#
_entry.id   AF-A0A0V0QNW0-F1
#
_cell.length_a   1.000
_cell.length_b   1.000
_cell.length_c   1.000
_cell.angle_alpha   90.00
_cell.angle_beta   90.00
_cell.angle_gamma   90.00
#
_symmetry.space_group_name_H-M   'P 1'
#
loop_
_entity.id
_entity.type
_entity.pdbx_description
1 polymer ?
#
loop_
_entity_poly.entity_id
_entity_poly.type
_entity_poly.pdbx_seq_one_letter_code
_entity_poly.pdbx_strand_id
1 'polypeptide(L)'
;MSAEQKPEIQFNQSELSQVFQELQSTVQQITYASDLVINLCKNGYHKETIETWYKSARDFINSGEETKFIYLMNLSHYINQKIKDDQIMSNHFKENIEKLMKILVDTPLNKAKNDCIKIFDIQIQRGIFPQDYLENLKQILKQDVGEIDKLPENPPHPPSELVQFITNRKLYEQTKEKYNNKEYKSEQEKNKLIEIQNKYLQYSLKNYKDIMIMIDKLHLKSVVESKKMEQKIQKIQELIQQSQ
;
A
#
# COMPACT_ATOMS: atom_id res chain seq x y z
N MET A 1 10.22 34.34 -39.95
CA MET A 1 9.74 33.17 -39.19
C MET A 1 10.47 33.20 -37.87
N SER A 2 9.80 33.65 -36.81
CA SER A 2 10.40 33.75 -35.48
C SER A 2 10.52 32.36 -34.89
N ALA A 3 11.74 31.94 -34.56
CA ALA A 3 11.95 30.74 -33.77
C ALA A 3 11.30 30.97 -32.40
N GLU A 4 10.20 30.27 -32.13
CA GLU A 4 9.64 30.18 -30.78
C GLU A 4 10.73 29.62 -29.86
N GLN A 5 11.30 30.48 -29.02
CA GLN A 5 12.13 30.06 -27.91
C GLN A 5 11.25 29.22 -26.98
N LYS A 6 11.46 27.90 -26.99
CA LYS A 6 10.91 27.03 -25.94
C LYS A 6 11.41 27.58 -24.60
N PRO A 7 10.54 27.80 -23.60
CA PRO A 7 10.97 28.25 -22.30
C PRO A 7 12.01 27.27 -21.75
N GLU A 8 13.17 27.80 -21.34
CA GLU A 8 14.24 27.03 -20.75
C GLU A 8 13.80 26.59 -19.35
N ILE A 9 13.52 25.29 -19.20
CA ILE A 9 13.13 24.72 -17.92
C ILE A 9 14.36 24.77 -16.99
N GLN A 10 14.25 25.51 -15.89
CA GLN A 10 15.27 25.53 -14.85
C GLN A 10 14.94 24.51 -13.75
N PHE A 11 15.95 23.78 -13.30
CA PHE A 11 15.80 22.85 -12.18
C PHE A 11 15.73 23.60 -10.85
N ASN A 12 14.67 23.38 -10.08
CA ASN A 12 14.50 23.91 -8.73
C ASN A 12 14.32 22.77 -7.73
N GLN A 13 15.37 22.45 -6.98
CA GLN A 13 15.38 21.35 -6.01
C GLN A 13 14.32 21.53 -4.92
N SER A 14 14.13 22.76 -4.43
CA SER A 14 13.21 23.06 -3.33
C SER A 14 11.76 22.86 -3.75
N GLU A 15 11.41 23.31 -4.96
CA GLU A 15 10.07 23.12 -5.53
C GLU A 15 9.77 21.63 -5.76
N LEU A 16 10.72 20.89 -6.34
CA LEU A 16 10.55 19.45 -6.55
C LEU A 16 10.41 18.69 -5.22
N SER A 17 11.21 19.06 -4.22
CA SER A 17 11.11 18.48 -2.87
C SER A 17 9.74 18.77 -2.24
N GLN A 18 9.23 19.99 -2.40
CA GLN A 18 7.89 20.36 -1.91
C GLN A 18 6.79 19.53 -2.59
N VAL A 19 6.87 19.33 -3.91
CA VAL A 19 5.95 18.45 -4.64
C VAL A 19 5.94 17.03 -4.06
N PHE A 20 7.12 16.49 -3.73
CA PHE A 20 7.25 15.17 -3.08
C PHE A 20 6.70 15.15 -1.66
N GLN A 21 6.90 16.23 -0.89
CA GLN A 21 6.34 16.40 0.45
C GLN A 21 4.81 16.44 0.45
N GLU A 22 4.21 17.11 -0.53
CA GLU A 22 2.76 17.29 -0.62
C GLU A 22 2.04 16.12 -1.34
N LEU A 23 2.78 15.20 -1.94
CA LEU A 23 2.25 14.08 -2.72
C LEU A 23 1.23 13.25 -1.91
N GLN A 24 0.15 12.86 -2.59
CA GLN A 24 -0.83 11.88 -2.10
C GLN A 24 -1.09 10.80 -3.16
N SER A 25 -1.80 9.73 -2.79
CA SER A 25 -2.07 8.58 -3.67
C SER A 25 -3.11 8.83 -4.77
N THR A 26 -3.50 10.07 -5.04
CA THR A 26 -4.49 10.34 -6.10
C THR A 26 -3.85 10.18 -7.47
N VAL A 27 -4.59 9.60 -8.43
CA VAL A 27 -4.11 9.40 -9.81
C VAL A 27 -3.66 10.72 -10.43
N GLN A 28 -4.37 11.81 -10.14
CA GLN A 28 -4.06 13.15 -10.64
C GLN A 28 -2.71 13.65 -10.13
N GLN A 29 -2.44 13.56 -8.82
CA GLN A 29 -1.17 14.03 -8.26
C GLN A 29 0.01 13.16 -8.67
N ILE A 30 -0.17 11.83 -8.71
CA ILE A 30 0.87 10.91 -9.20
C ILE A 30 1.18 11.19 -10.67
N THR A 31 0.15 11.45 -11.50
CA THR A 31 0.36 11.77 -12.91
C THR A 31 1.10 13.09 -13.07
N TYR A 32 0.66 14.15 -12.38
CA TYR A 32 1.31 15.46 -12.40
C TYR A 32 2.79 15.38 -11.97
N ALA A 33 3.07 14.75 -10.82
CA ALA A 33 4.44 14.60 -10.33
C ALA A 33 5.29 13.75 -11.28
N SER A 34 4.72 12.71 -11.91
CA SER A 34 5.44 11.89 -12.89
C SER A 34 5.81 12.67 -14.14
N ASP A 35 4.90 13.51 -14.65
CA ASP A 35 5.14 14.29 -15.85
C ASP A 35 6.18 15.38 -15.59
N LEU A 36 6.14 16.00 -14.41
CA LEU A 36 7.17 16.94 -13.95
C LEU A 36 8.55 16.27 -13.91
N VAL A 37 8.68 15.12 -13.24
CA VAL A 37 9.95 14.38 -13.14
C VAL A 37 10.47 13.98 -14.52
N ILE A 38 9.61 13.42 -15.38
CA ILE A 38 9.99 13.01 -16.73
C ILE A 38 10.43 14.22 -17.55
N ASN A 39 9.73 15.36 -17.44
CA ASN A 39 10.09 16.57 -18.15
C ASN A 39 11.45 17.11 -17.69
N LEU A 40 11.71 17.19 -16.39
CA LEU A 40 13.02 17.61 -15.86
C LEU A 40 14.15 16.70 -16.37
N CYS A 41 13.96 15.39 -16.34
CA CYS A 41 14.96 14.45 -16.85
C CYS A 41 15.20 14.60 -18.36
N LYS A 42 14.15 14.81 -19.16
CA LYS A 42 14.25 15.09 -20.61
C LYS A 42 15.01 16.37 -20.93
N ASN A 43 15.07 17.32 -19.99
CA ASN A 43 15.84 18.56 -20.11
C ASN A 43 17.25 18.44 -19.51
N GLY A 44 17.74 17.22 -19.27
CA GLY A 44 19.13 16.96 -18.85
C GLY A 44 19.32 16.81 -17.35
N TYR A 45 18.33 17.15 -16.51
CA TYR A 45 18.44 17.13 -15.04
C TYR A 45 18.15 15.77 -14.41
N HIS A 46 18.48 14.67 -15.09
CA HIS A 46 18.13 13.31 -14.65
C HIS A 46 18.76 12.98 -13.29
N LYS A 47 20.03 13.34 -13.09
CA LYS A 47 20.76 13.06 -11.86
C LYS A 47 20.19 13.84 -10.68
N GLU A 48 19.99 15.15 -10.84
CA GLU A 48 19.48 16.04 -9.80
C GLU A 48 18.05 15.69 -9.41
N THR A 49 17.21 15.36 -10.41
CA THR A 49 15.81 14.98 -10.19
C THR A 49 15.69 13.67 -9.42
N ILE A 50 16.43 12.65 -9.83
CA ILE A 50 16.40 11.32 -9.18
C ILE A 50 17.07 11.38 -7.79
N GLU A 51 18.14 12.15 -7.63
CA GLU A 51 18.76 12.37 -6.32
C GLU A 51 17.82 13.10 -5.35
N THR A 52 17.03 14.06 -5.83
CA THR A 52 16.00 14.73 -5.03
C THR A 52 14.93 13.75 -4.57
N TRP A 53 14.45 12.89 -5.49
CA TRP A 53 13.51 11.82 -5.16
C TRP A 53 14.08 10.86 -4.11
N TYR A 54 15.33 10.41 -4.29
CA TYR A 54 16.02 9.51 -3.38
C TYR A 54 16.15 10.12 -1.98
N LYS A 55 16.58 11.40 -1.89
CA LYS A 55 16.69 12.11 -0.62
C LYS A 55 15.34 12.20 0.09
N SER A 56 14.27 12.63 -0.59
CA SER A 56 12.94 12.68 0.00
C SER A 56 12.45 11.32 0.48
N ALA A 57 12.66 10.25 -0.30
CA ALA A 57 12.29 8.89 0.09
C ALA A 57 13.06 8.42 1.32
N ARG A 58 14.37 8.67 1.36
CA ARG A 58 15.23 8.35 2.52
C ARG A 58 14.79 9.12 3.77
N ASP A 59 14.47 10.40 3.63
CA ASP A 59 14.01 11.24 4.75
C ASP A 59 12.71 10.69 5.34
N PHE A 60 11.77 10.23 4.52
CA PHE A 60 10.54 9.58 5.00
C PHE A 60 10.76 8.24 5.68
N ILE A 61 11.75 7.45 5.23
CA ILE A 61 12.13 6.22 5.94
C ILE A 61 12.68 6.59 7.33
N ASN A 62 13.57 7.58 7.40
CA ASN A 62 14.21 7.99 8.65
C ASN A 62 13.22 8.65 9.62
N SER A 63 12.21 9.38 9.12
CA SER A 63 11.17 10.01 9.96
C SER A 63 10.04 9.06 10.35
N GLY A 64 9.98 7.86 9.76
CA GLY A 64 8.91 6.88 9.99
C GLY A 64 7.59 7.21 9.26
N GLU A 65 7.62 8.11 8.28
CA GLU A 65 6.44 8.50 7.49
C GLU A 65 6.14 7.49 6.37
N GLU A 66 5.78 6.26 6.75
CA GLU A 66 5.58 5.13 5.83
C GLU A 66 4.65 5.45 4.66
N THR A 67 3.56 6.17 4.94
CA THR A 67 2.55 6.50 3.93
C THR A 67 3.13 7.43 2.85
N LYS A 68 3.96 8.40 3.22
CA LYS A 68 4.62 9.32 2.27
C LYS A 68 5.67 8.61 1.45
N PHE A 69 6.45 7.74 2.08
CA PHE A 69 7.39 6.86 1.39
C PHE A 69 6.69 5.96 0.35
N ILE A 70 5.56 5.32 0.72
CA ILE A 70 4.77 4.50 -0.20
C ILE A 70 4.26 5.31 -1.39
N TYR A 71 3.88 6.58 -1.21
CA TYR A 71 3.47 7.45 -2.32
C TYR A 71 4.64 7.70 -3.29
N LEU A 72 5.85 7.94 -2.78
CA LEU A 72 7.05 8.06 -3.62
C LEU A 72 7.41 6.77 -4.36
N MET A 73 7.18 5.61 -3.74
CA MET A 73 7.38 4.32 -4.41
C MET A 73 6.37 4.10 -5.53
N ASN A 74 5.09 4.47 -5.32
CA ASN A 74 4.07 4.43 -6.37
C ASN A 74 4.37 5.41 -7.51
N LEU A 75 4.86 6.61 -7.19
CA LEU A 75 5.33 7.57 -8.18
C LEU A 75 6.48 6.97 -9.03
N SER A 76 7.47 6.35 -8.39
CA SER A 76 8.58 5.70 -9.10
C SER A 76 8.09 4.58 -10.02
N HIS A 77 7.11 3.78 -9.59
CA HIS A 77 6.50 2.76 -10.43
C HIS A 77 5.86 3.36 -11.67
N TYR A 78 5.07 4.43 -11.50
CA TYR A 78 4.37 5.07 -12.60
C TYR A 78 5.33 5.74 -13.59
N ILE A 79 6.40 6.37 -13.09
CA ILE A 79 7.48 6.91 -13.94
C ILE A 79 8.12 5.77 -14.73
N ASN A 80 8.62 4.72 -14.06
CA ASN A 80 9.31 3.60 -14.72
C ASN A 80 8.45 2.90 -15.77
N GLN A 81 7.13 2.86 -15.59
CA GLN A 81 6.21 2.36 -16.61
C GLN A 81 6.18 3.25 -17.87
N LYS A 82 6.21 4.58 -17.72
CA LYS A 82 6.21 5.54 -18.83
C LYS A 82 7.56 5.61 -19.56
N ILE A 83 8.66 5.40 -18.83
CA ILE A 83 10.03 5.52 -19.35
C ILE A 83 10.69 4.17 -19.64
N LYS A 84 9.93 3.08 -19.79
CA LYS A 84 10.47 1.72 -19.92
C LYS A 84 11.56 1.54 -20.99
N ASP A 85 11.58 2.39 -22.01
CA ASP A 85 12.53 2.36 -23.12
C ASP A 85 13.75 3.31 -22.89
N ASP A 86 13.72 4.14 -21.83
CA ASP A 86 14.82 5.02 -21.41
C ASP A 86 15.71 4.31 -20.37
N GLN A 87 16.73 3.61 -20.88
CA GLN A 87 17.64 2.84 -20.04
C GLN A 87 18.40 3.71 -19.03
N ILE A 88 18.69 4.98 -19.34
CA ILE A 88 19.46 5.86 -18.45
C ILE A 88 18.63 6.16 -17.21
N MET A 89 17.40 6.65 -17.39
CA MET A 89 16.54 6.95 -16.25
C MET A 89 16.17 5.69 -15.46
N SER A 90 15.84 4.58 -16.15
CA SER A 90 15.50 3.32 -15.48
C SER A 90 16.66 2.78 -14.63
N ASN A 91 17.91 2.87 -15.10
CA ASN A 91 19.07 2.44 -14.32
C ASN A 91 19.28 3.29 -13.06
N HIS A 92 19.13 4.61 -13.15
CA HIS A 92 19.23 5.50 -11.98
C HIS A 92 18.13 5.22 -10.94
N PHE A 93 16.90 4.94 -11.36
CA PHE A 93 15.84 4.51 -10.44
C PHE A 93 16.18 3.15 -9.81
N LYS A 94 16.66 2.20 -10.61
CA LYS A 94 17.06 0.86 -10.15
C LYS A 94 18.08 0.95 -9.01
N GLU A 95 19.19 1.66 -9.23
CA GLU A 95 20.24 1.83 -8.23
C GLU A 95 19.75 2.49 -6.94
N ASN A 96 18.89 3.50 -7.04
CA ASN A 96 18.40 4.20 -5.85
C ASN A 96 17.31 3.42 -5.10
N ILE A 97 16.50 2.61 -5.80
CA ILE A 97 15.57 1.66 -5.17
C ILE A 97 16.36 0.63 -4.36
N GLU A 98 17.43 0.04 -4.92
CA GLU A 98 18.29 -0.90 -4.18
C GLU A 98 18.83 -0.30 -2.88
N LYS A 99 19.33 0.95 -2.94
CA LYS A 99 19.81 1.68 -1.76
C LYS A 99 18.70 1.88 -0.72
N LEU A 100 17.50 2.27 -1.15
CA LEU A 100 16.35 2.47 -0.25
C LEU A 100 15.92 1.16 0.40
N MET A 101 15.91 0.04 -0.33
CA MET A 101 15.52 -1.26 0.24
C MET A 101 16.49 -1.73 1.32
N LYS A 102 17.80 -1.49 1.14
CA LYS A 102 18.83 -1.77 2.15
C LYS A 102 18.70 -0.90 3.40
N ILE A 103 18.15 0.31 3.29
CA ILE A 103 17.84 1.15 4.45
C ILE A 103 16.55 0.64 5.11
N LEU A 104 15.51 0.38 4.31
CA LEU A 104 14.19 -0.01 4.78
C LEU A 104 14.18 -1.33 5.55
N VAL A 105 15.02 -2.30 5.17
CA VAL A 105 15.05 -3.63 5.82
C VAL A 105 15.32 -3.54 7.32
N ASP A 106 16.19 -2.63 7.75
CA ASP A 106 16.59 -2.45 9.15
C ASP A 106 15.61 -1.58 9.97
N THR A 107 14.46 -1.23 9.40
CA THR A 107 13.46 -0.38 10.07
C THR A 107 12.22 -1.17 10.50
N PRO A 108 11.44 -0.70 11.51
CA PRO A 108 10.18 -1.36 11.89
C PRO A 108 9.00 -1.06 10.94
N LEU A 109 9.25 -0.48 9.76
CA LEU A 109 8.23 0.03 8.83
C LEU A 109 7.58 -1.08 7.99
N ASN A 110 6.87 -2.00 8.66
CA ASN A 110 6.35 -3.21 8.04
C ASN A 110 5.29 -2.96 6.96
N LYS A 111 4.51 -1.86 7.05
CA LYS A 111 3.53 -1.53 6.01
C LYS A 111 4.26 -1.08 4.74
N ALA A 112 5.28 -0.24 4.86
CA ALA A 112 6.14 0.15 3.75
C ALA A 112 6.85 -1.04 3.09
N LYS A 113 7.42 -1.97 3.89
CA LYS A 113 8.03 -3.21 3.37
C LYS A 113 7.03 -4.02 2.52
N ASN A 114 5.83 -4.26 3.08
CA ASN A 114 4.78 -5.03 2.40
C ASN A 114 4.26 -4.37 1.13
N ASP A 115 4.05 -3.05 1.14
CA ASP A 115 3.57 -2.33 -0.04
C ASP A 115 4.65 -2.22 -1.12
N CYS A 116 5.94 -2.13 -0.76
CA CYS A 116 7.03 -2.25 -1.74
C CYS A 116 7.03 -3.62 -2.43
N ILE A 117 6.85 -4.71 -1.67
CA ILE A 117 6.73 -6.06 -2.24
C ILE A 117 5.58 -6.12 -3.25
N LYS A 118 4.40 -5.57 -2.94
CA LYS A 118 3.27 -5.52 -3.89
C LYS A 118 3.60 -4.70 -5.13
N ILE A 119 4.28 -3.55 -4.97
CA ILE A 119 4.71 -2.73 -6.11
C ILE A 119 5.68 -3.52 -7.00
N PHE A 120 6.61 -4.28 -6.41
CA PHE A 120 7.53 -5.14 -7.16
C PHE A 120 6.79 -6.26 -7.90
N ASP A 121 5.80 -6.90 -7.27
CA ASP A 121 4.96 -7.90 -7.95
C ASP A 121 4.27 -7.32 -9.21
N ILE A 122 3.74 -6.10 -9.11
CA ILE A 122 3.14 -5.40 -10.26
C ILE A 122 4.19 -5.08 -11.33
N GLN A 123 5.40 -4.67 -10.93
CA GLN A 123 6.49 -4.38 -11.87
C GLN A 123 6.99 -5.63 -12.60
N ILE A 124 7.05 -6.79 -11.92
CA ILE A 124 7.34 -8.10 -12.52
C ILE A 124 6.26 -8.43 -13.57
N GLN A 125 4.98 -8.36 -13.19
CA GLN A 125 3.86 -8.67 -14.08
C GLN A 125 3.86 -7.81 -15.34
N ARG A 126 4.32 -6.56 -15.23
CA ARG A 126 4.38 -5.61 -16.35
C ARG A 126 5.71 -5.61 -17.10
N GLY A 127 6.68 -6.43 -16.68
CA GLY A 127 8.02 -6.48 -17.28
C GLY A 127 8.76 -5.14 -17.22
N ILE A 128 8.55 -4.33 -16.16
CA ILE A 128 9.20 -3.02 -16.02
C ILE A 128 10.69 -3.19 -15.70
N PHE A 129 11.02 -4.15 -14.84
CA PHE A 129 12.39 -4.55 -14.55
C PHE A 129 12.54 -6.07 -14.66
N PRO A 130 13.78 -6.59 -14.78
CA PRO A 130 14.05 -8.02 -14.74
C PRO A 130 13.48 -8.66 -13.46
N GLN A 131 12.86 -9.82 -13.63
CA GLN A 131 12.19 -10.53 -12.53
C GLN A 131 13.16 -10.94 -11.43
N ASP A 132 14.33 -11.45 -11.80
CA ASP A 132 15.41 -11.84 -10.89
C ASP A 132 15.85 -10.68 -9.99
N TYR A 133 15.98 -9.48 -10.57
CA TYR A 133 16.29 -8.27 -9.82
C TYR A 133 15.22 -7.94 -8.77
N LEU A 134 13.93 -7.94 -9.16
CA LEU A 134 12.84 -7.60 -8.25
C LEU A 134 12.62 -8.67 -7.17
N GLU A 135 12.80 -9.96 -7.50
CA GLU A 135 12.75 -11.03 -6.51
C GLU A 135 13.88 -10.93 -5.48
N ASN A 136 15.09 -10.55 -5.89
CA ASN A 136 16.19 -10.30 -4.95
C ASN A 136 15.85 -9.17 -3.96
N LEU A 137 15.25 -8.08 -4.43
CA LEU A 137 14.79 -6.99 -3.56
C LEU A 137 13.68 -7.45 -2.60
N LYS A 138 12.73 -8.25 -3.07
CA LYS A 138 11.69 -8.83 -2.22
C LYS A 138 12.29 -9.72 -1.13
N GLN A 139 13.33 -10.49 -1.45
CA GLN A 139 14.02 -11.32 -0.45
C GLN A 139 14.68 -10.47 0.63
N ILE A 140 15.37 -9.38 0.25
CA ILE A 140 15.96 -8.42 1.21
C ILE A 140 14.89 -7.92 2.18
N LEU A 141 13.75 -7.46 1.67
CA LEU A 141 12.69 -6.94 2.54
C LEU A 141 12.05 -7.99 3.44
N LYS A 142 12.03 -9.27 3.04
CA LYS A 142 11.47 -10.38 3.80
C LYS A 142 12.38 -10.89 4.93
N GLN A 143 13.66 -10.55 4.92
CA GLN A 143 14.63 -11.04 5.91
C GLN A 143 14.33 -10.58 7.36
N ASP A 144 13.55 -9.52 7.54
CA ASP A 144 13.19 -8.97 8.85
C ASP A 144 11.70 -8.55 8.96
N VAL A 145 10.84 -9.15 8.12
CA VAL A 145 9.41 -9.22 8.48
C VAL A 145 9.36 -10.34 9.50
N GLY A 146 9.58 -9.99 10.77
CA GLY A 146 9.56 -10.93 11.89
C GLY A 146 8.44 -11.93 11.69
N GLU A 147 8.76 -13.22 11.87
CA GLU A 147 7.89 -14.36 11.57
C GLU A 147 6.43 -13.95 11.71
N ILE A 148 5.74 -13.74 10.59
CA ILE A 148 4.30 -13.89 10.60
C ILE A 148 4.17 -15.33 11.08
N ASP A 149 3.69 -15.50 12.33
CA ASP A 149 3.42 -16.81 12.93
C ASP A 149 3.02 -17.73 11.79
N LYS A 150 3.89 -18.69 11.46
CA LYS A 150 3.65 -19.59 10.33
C LYS A 150 2.25 -20.14 10.57
N LEU A 151 1.31 -19.76 9.70
CA LEU A 151 -0.01 -20.35 9.72
C LEU A 151 0.24 -21.86 9.69
N PRO A 152 -0.31 -22.62 10.64
CA PRO A 152 0.00 -24.03 10.78
C PRO A 152 -0.13 -24.69 9.41
N GLU A 153 0.82 -25.56 9.04
CA GLU A 153 0.87 -26.18 7.70
C GLU A 153 -0.44 -26.88 7.32
N ASN A 154 -1.26 -27.19 8.31
CA ASN A 154 -2.69 -27.38 8.18
C ASN A 154 -3.43 -26.24 8.89
N PRO A 155 -3.88 -25.18 8.19
CA PRO A 155 -4.82 -24.25 8.79
C PRO A 155 -6.00 -25.08 9.27
N PRO A 156 -6.49 -24.89 10.52
CA PRO A 156 -7.75 -25.50 10.90
C PRO A 156 -8.74 -25.16 9.79
N HIS A 157 -9.46 -26.18 9.30
CA HIS A 157 -10.43 -25.97 8.22
C HIS A 157 -11.21 -24.71 8.55
N PRO A 158 -11.26 -23.72 7.63
CA PRO A 158 -11.96 -22.48 7.90
C PRO A 158 -13.34 -22.86 8.44
N PRO A 159 -13.81 -22.22 9.54
CA PRO A 159 -15.07 -22.59 10.18
C PRO A 159 -16.12 -22.80 9.10
N SER A 160 -16.87 -23.89 9.17
CA SER A 160 -17.81 -24.28 8.09
C SER A 160 -18.69 -23.11 7.67
N GLU A 161 -19.01 -22.22 8.62
CA GLU A 161 -19.74 -20.97 8.45
C GLU A 161 -19.05 -19.95 7.52
N LEU A 162 -17.73 -19.83 7.57
CA LEU A 162 -16.90 -18.96 6.70
C LEU A 162 -16.78 -19.53 5.28
N VAL A 163 -16.60 -20.84 5.16
CA VAL A 163 -16.64 -21.54 3.85
C VAL A 163 -18.00 -21.40 3.20
N GLN A 164 -19.06 -21.55 4.00
CA GLN A 164 -20.43 -21.42 3.56
C GLN A 164 -20.78 -19.97 3.21
N PHE A 165 -20.24 -18.99 3.92
CA PHE A 165 -20.34 -17.57 3.56
C PHE A 165 -19.71 -17.26 2.20
N ILE A 166 -18.47 -17.68 1.96
CA ILE A 166 -17.77 -17.46 0.68
C ILE A 166 -18.50 -18.18 -0.45
N THR A 167 -18.96 -19.41 -0.21
CA THR A 167 -19.73 -20.21 -1.18
C THR A 167 -21.05 -19.53 -1.53
N ASN A 168 -21.81 -19.08 -0.52
CA ASN A 168 -23.08 -18.39 -0.71
C ASN A 168 -22.91 -17.04 -1.44
N ARG A 169 -21.82 -16.31 -1.15
CA ARG A 169 -21.49 -15.06 -1.85
C ARG A 169 -21.24 -15.29 -3.33
N LYS A 170 -20.39 -16.27 -3.67
CA LYS A 170 -20.11 -16.62 -5.08
C LYS A 170 -21.38 -17.08 -5.79
N LEU A 171 -22.22 -17.89 -5.13
CA LEU A 171 -23.49 -18.34 -5.68
C LEU A 171 -24.44 -17.17 -5.94
N TYR A 172 -24.52 -16.21 -5.01
CA TYR A 172 -25.33 -15.00 -5.17
C TYR A 172 -24.84 -14.12 -6.32
N GLU A 173 -23.53 -13.85 -6.41
CA GLU A 173 -22.93 -13.06 -7.50
C GLU A 173 -23.18 -13.70 -8.87
N GLN A 174 -22.95 -15.02 -9.01
CA GLN A 174 -23.23 -15.76 -10.24
C GLN A 174 -24.71 -15.75 -10.63
N THR A 175 -25.61 -15.88 -9.65
CA THR A 175 -27.05 -15.90 -9.93
C THR A 175 -27.58 -14.49 -10.25
N LYS A 176 -27.01 -13.45 -9.63
CA LYS A 176 -27.32 -12.04 -9.91
C LYS A 176 -26.88 -11.63 -11.32
N GLU A 177 -25.70 -12.06 -11.76
CA GLU A 177 -25.22 -11.82 -13.13
C GLU A 177 -26.14 -12.48 -14.16
N LYS A 178 -26.55 -13.74 -13.92
CA LYS A 178 -27.53 -14.44 -14.78
C LYS A 178 -28.90 -13.75 -14.81
N TYR A 179 -29.34 -13.16 -13.68
CA TYR A 179 -30.60 -12.42 -13.61
C TYR A 179 -30.55 -11.11 -14.43
N ASN A 180 -29.45 -10.37 -14.35
CA ASN A 180 -29.25 -9.14 -15.13
C ASN A 180 -29.21 -9.40 -16.65
N ASN A 181 -28.82 -10.61 -17.06
CA ASN A 181 -28.76 -11.02 -18.46
C ASN A 181 -30.09 -11.57 -19.03
N LYS A 182 -31.21 -11.46 -18.30
CA LYS A 182 -32.57 -11.90 -18.72
C LYS A 182 -32.69 -13.39 -19.11
N GLU A 183 -31.80 -14.26 -18.63
CA GLU A 183 -31.83 -15.71 -18.95
C GLU A 183 -32.86 -16.52 -18.15
N TYR A 184 -33.61 -15.91 -17.23
CA TYR A 184 -34.58 -16.61 -16.39
C TYR A 184 -36.02 -16.39 -16.86
N LYS A 185 -36.74 -17.49 -17.13
CA LYS A 185 -38.13 -17.51 -17.59
C LYS A 185 -39.13 -18.17 -16.61
N SER A 186 -38.77 -18.52 -15.36
CA SER A 186 -39.74 -19.12 -14.42
C SER A 186 -39.79 -18.49 -13.00
N GLU A 187 -41.01 -18.43 -12.44
CA GLU A 187 -41.33 -17.93 -11.08
C GLU A 187 -40.58 -18.68 -9.97
N GLN A 188 -40.31 -19.98 -10.18
CA GLN A 188 -39.58 -20.83 -9.22
C GLN A 188 -38.12 -20.40 -9.04
N GLU A 189 -37.46 -19.95 -10.11
CA GLU A 189 -36.05 -19.51 -10.06
C GLU A 189 -35.92 -18.17 -9.32
N LYS A 190 -36.92 -17.30 -9.45
CA LYS A 190 -37.03 -16.05 -8.70
C LYS A 190 -37.22 -16.28 -7.19
N ASN A 191 -38.07 -17.24 -6.80
CA ASN A 191 -38.28 -17.57 -5.40
C ASN A 191 -37.04 -18.19 -4.74
N LYS A 192 -36.33 -19.05 -5.46
CA LYS A 192 -35.05 -19.63 -5.01
C LYS A 192 -33.96 -18.55 -4.84
N LEU A 193 -33.94 -17.55 -5.70
CA LEU A 193 -33.07 -16.38 -5.59
C LEU A 193 -33.32 -15.57 -4.32
N ILE A 194 -34.59 -15.28 -4.01
CA ILE A 194 -34.99 -14.55 -2.80
C ILE A 194 -34.59 -15.34 -1.54
N GLU A 195 -34.77 -16.66 -1.54
CA GLU A 195 -34.37 -17.51 -0.42
C GLU A 195 -32.85 -17.50 -0.20
N ILE A 196 -32.05 -17.62 -1.27
CA ILE A 196 -30.58 -17.56 -1.19
C ILE A 196 -30.13 -16.17 -0.73
N GLN A 197 -30.75 -15.11 -1.22
CA GLN A 197 -30.44 -13.73 -0.83
C GLN A 197 -30.74 -13.49 0.66
N ASN A 198 -31.86 -13.98 1.17
CA ASN A 198 -32.22 -13.86 2.58
C ASN A 198 -31.26 -14.65 3.48
N LYS A 199 -30.86 -15.87 3.07
CA LYS A 199 -29.84 -16.64 3.79
C LYS A 199 -28.51 -15.90 3.82
N TYR A 200 -28.05 -15.38 2.68
CA TYR A 200 -26.82 -14.58 2.61
C TYR A 200 -26.88 -13.34 3.51
N LEU A 201 -27.99 -12.62 3.51
CA LEU A 201 -28.19 -11.43 4.34
C LEU A 201 -28.15 -11.77 5.83
N GLN A 202 -28.80 -12.85 6.26
CA GLN A 202 -28.78 -13.31 7.65
C GLN A 202 -27.37 -13.71 8.11
N TYR A 203 -26.62 -14.46 7.29
CA TYR A 203 -25.25 -14.83 7.62
C TYR A 203 -24.31 -13.61 7.63
N SER A 204 -24.48 -12.69 6.69
CA SER A 204 -23.70 -11.44 6.65
C SER A 204 -23.93 -10.60 7.91
N LEU A 205 -25.20 -10.42 8.31
CA LEU A 205 -25.56 -9.66 9.51
C LEU A 205 -25.01 -10.31 10.80
N LYS A 206 -25.06 -11.65 10.90
CA LYS A 206 -24.44 -12.38 12.01
C LYS A 206 -22.93 -12.11 12.06
N ASN A 207 -22.23 -12.26 10.94
CA ASN A 207 -20.79 -12.03 10.86
C ASN A 207 -20.40 -10.58 11.18
N TYR A 208 -21.15 -9.58 10.68
CA TYR A 208 -20.92 -8.17 11.03
C TYR A 208 -21.09 -7.94 12.53
N LYS A 209 -22.11 -8.54 13.16
CA LYS A 209 -22.33 -8.44 14.61
C LYS A 209 -21.16 -9.04 15.39
N ASP A 210 -20.65 -10.19 14.98
CA ASP A 210 -19.53 -10.87 15.66
C ASP A 210 -18.23 -10.07 15.52
N ILE A 211 -17.99 -9.44 14.35
CA ILE A 211 -16.85 -8.53 14.13
C ILE A 211 -16.97 -7.29 15.03
N MET A 212 -18.15 -6.68 15.13
CA MET A 212 -18.38 -5.51 16.00
C MET A 212 -18.11 -5.86 17.47
N ILE A 213 -18.57 -7.02 17.95
CA ILE A 213 -18.29 -7.50 19.31
C ILE A 213 -16.79 -7.71 19.53
N MET A 214 -16.06 -8.21 18.54
CA MET A 214 -14.61 -8.36 18.62
C MET A 214 -13.90 -7.01 18.70
N ILE A 215 -14.30 -6.03 17.89
CA ILE A 215 -13.75 -4.66 17.92
C ILE A 215 -14.00 -4.02 19.28
N ASP A 216 -15.21 -4.14 19.84
CA ASP A 216 -15.54 -3.62 21.17
C ASP A 216 -14.66 -4.23 22.27
N LYS A 217 -14.39 -5.54 22.20
CA LYS A 217 -13.48 -6.22 23.14
C LYS A 217 -12.04 -5.72 23.03
N LEU A 218 -11.55 -5.51 21.80
CA LEU A 218 -10.20 -4.97 21.57
C LEU A 218 -10.09 -3.52 22.05
N HIS A 219 -11.11 -2.70 21.79
CA HIS A 219 -11.17 -1.32 22.26
C HIS A 219 -11.19 -1.26 23.79
N LEU A 220 -12.02 -2.08 24.45
CA LEU A 220 -12.06 -2.15 25.91
C LEU A 220 -10.71 -2.55 26.51
N LYS A 221 -10.03 -3.54 25.92
CA LYS A 221 -8.69 -3.96 26.33
C LYS A 221 -7.69 -2.79 26.22
N SER A 222 -7.70 -2.09 25.09
CA SER A 222 -6.86 -0.91 24.84
C SER A 222 -7.10 0.20 25.85
N VAL A 223 -8.37 0.54 26.16
CA VAL A 223 -8.72 1.55 27.17
C VAL A 223 -8.22 1.16 28.57
N VAL A 224 -8.34 -0.11 28.96
CA VAL A 224 -7.82 -0.60 30.24
C VAL A 224 -6.30 -0.50 30.31
N GLU A 225 -5.60 -0.84 29.22
CA GLU A 225 -4.14 -0.75 29.13
C GLU A 225 -3.65 0.71 29.20
N SER A 226 -4.31 1.63 28.50
CA SER A 226 -4.01 3.07 28.56
C SER A 226 -4.18 3.63 29.97
N LYS A 227 -5.27 3.30 30.67
CA LYS A 227 -5.48 3.72 32.07
C LYS A 227 -4.40 3.20 33.02
N LYS A 228 -3.95 1.96 32.83
CA LYS A 228 -2.82 1.40 33.62
C LYS A 228 -1.52 2.17 33.36
N MET A 229 -1.31 2.64 32.14
CA MET A 229 -0.12 3.42 31.78
C MET A 229 -0.18 4.83 32.38
N GLU A 230 -1.33 5.50 32.32
CA GLU A 230 -1.55 6.80 32.99
C GLU A 230 -1.27 6.73 34.50
N GLN A 231 -1.76 5.68 35.17
CA GLN A 231 -1.47 5.45 36.59
C GLN A 231 0.02 5.25 36.89
N LYS A 232 0.76 4.58 36.00
CA LYS A 232 2.22 4.44 36.13
C LYS A 232 2.93 5.77 35.95
N ILE A 233 2.50 6.59 34.99
CA ILE A 233 3.06 7.93 34.75
C ILE A 233 2.83 8.83 35.96
N GLN A 234 1.62 8.84 36.53
CA GLN A 234 1.31 9.59 37.75
C GLN A 234 2.21 9.18 38.92
N LYS A 235 2.39 7.86 39.16
CA LYS A 235 3.32 7.38 40.20
C LYS A 235 4.75 7.85 39.98
N ILE A 236 5.23 7.85 38.72
CA ILE A 236 6.57 8.35 38.40
C ILE A 236 6.67 9.84 38.70
N GLN A 237 5.65 10.64 38.35
CA GLN A 237 5.61 12.08 38.63
C GLN A 237 5.61 12.37 40.14
N GLU A 238 4.85 11.62 40.93
CA GLU A 238 4.83 11.71 42.40
C GLU A 238 6.21 11.41 43.00
N LEU A 239 6.89 10.36 42.52
CA LEU A 239 8.24 10.01 42.97
C LEU A 239 9.27 11.09 42.62
N ILE A 240 9.16 11.70 41.44
CA ILE A 240 10.02 12.83 41.03
C ILE A 240 9.81 14.02 41.96
N GLN A 241 8.55 14.36 42.27
CA GLN A 241 8.24 15.46 43.21
C GLN A 241 8.75 15.20 44.63
N GLN A 242 8.73 13.95 45.11
CA GLN A 242 9.26 13.59 46.44
C GLN A 242 10.80 13.63 46.51
N SER A 243 11.48 13.62 45.36
CA SER A 243 12.94 13.66 45.27
C SER A 243 13.53 15.06 45.14
N GLN A 244 12.69 16.10 45.09
CA GLN A 244 13.03 17.53 45.07
C GLN A 244 12.80 18.17 46.43
#